data_AF-A0A091KA15-F1
#
_entry.id   AF-A0A091KA15-F1
#
_cell.length_a   1.000
_cell.length_b   1.000
_cell.length_c   1.000
_cell.angle_alpha   90.00
_cell.angle_beta   90.00
_cell.angle_gamma   90.00
#
_symmetry.space_group_name_H-M   'P 1'
#
loop_
_entity.id
_entity.type
_entity.pdbx_description
1 polymer ?
#
loop_
_entity_poly.entity_id
_entity_poly.type
_entity_poly.pdbx_seq_one_letter_code
_entity_poly.pdbx_strand_id
1 'polypeptide(L)'
;DRYLQALKPIISEEELSHTQELVAEFRKPGGVGERLQKGLERRAKKTENWLSDWWLKTAYLEYRLPVVVHSSPGVVLPKQDFLDRQGQLRFAAKLIEGILDFKTMID
;
A
#
# COMPACT_ATOMS: atom_id res chain seq x y z
N ASP A 1 9.47 -7.42 -19.09
CA ASP A 1 8.82 -8.66 -19.60
C ASP A 1 7.71 -9.18 -18.69
N ARG A 2 7.90 -9.22 -17.36
CA ARG A 2 6.83 -9.61 -16.41
C ARG A 2 5.52 -8.83 -16.57
N TYR A 3 5.58 -7.53 -16.84
CA TYR A 3 4.40 -6.70 -17.13
C TYR A 3 3.56 -7.26 -18.29
N LEU A 4 4.19 -7.50 -19.45
CA LEU A 4 3.49 -8.06 -20.62
C LEU A 4 2.93 -9.46 -20.35
N GLN A 5 3.65 -10.30 -19.60
CA GLN A 5 3.15 -11.64 -19.22
C GLN A 5 1.91 -11.57 -18.32
N ALA A 6 1.87 -10.62 -17.37
CA ALA A 6 0.73 -10.40 -16.49
C ALA A 6 -0.51 -9.88 -17.24
N LEU A 7 -0.31 -9.18 -18.36
CA LEU A 7 -1.41 -8.69 -19.19
C LEU A 7 -2.04 -9.77 -20.07
N LYS A 8 -1.25 -10.74 -20.56
CA LYS A 8 -1.72 -11.79 -21.48
C LYS A 8 -3.09 -12.42 -21.13
N PRO A 9 -3.41 -12.76 -19.86
CA PRO A 9 -4.69 -13.39 -19.55
C PRO A 9 -5.87 -12.42 -19.32
N ILE A 10 -5.64 -11.11 -19.34
CA ILE A 10 -6.64 -10.10 -18.93
C ILE A 10 -6.96 -9.05 -20.01
N ILE A 11 -6.31 -9.11 -21.18
CA ILE A 11 -6.57 -8.22 -22.32
C ILE A 11 -6.69 -9.02 -23.61
N SER A 12 -7.27 -8.41 -24.65
CA SER A 12 -7.36 -9.00 -25.99
C SER A 12 -6.01 -9.09 -26.70
N GLU A 13 -5.95 -9.90 -27.76
CA GLU A 13 -4.73 -10.04 -28.58
C GLU A 13 -4.34 -8.73 -29.28
N GLU A 14 -5.32 -7.97 -29.76
CA GLU A 14 -5.09 -6.66 -30.40
C GLU A 14 -4.51 -5.65 -29.40
N GLU A 15 -5.09 -5.55 -28.20
CA GLU A 15 -4.57 -4.69 -27.13
C GLU A 15 -3.17 -5.12 -26.68
N LEU A 16 -2.91 -6.43 -26.61
CA LEU A 16 -1.59 -6.95 -26.26
C LEU A 16 -0.56 -6.60 -27.32
N SER A 17 -0.89 -6.76 -28.61
CA SER A 17 0.00 -6.41 -29.72
C SER A 17 0.37 -4.92 -29.67
N HIS A 18 -0.64 -4.06 -29.53
CA HIS A 18 -0.42 -2.62 -29.38
C HIS A 18 0.45 -2.28 -28.15
N THR A 19 0.17 -2.92 -27.00
CA THR A 19 0.95 -2.72 -25.77
C THR A 19 2.41 -3.17 -25.94
N GLN A 20 2.66 -4.25 -26.68
CA GLN A 20 4.02 -4.71 -26.97
C GLN A 20 4.82 -3.68 -27.77
N GLU A 21 4.20 -3.04 -28.77
CA GLU A 21 4.83 -1.96 -29.54
C GLU A 21 5.20 -0.77 -28.65
N LEU A 22 4.27 -0.32 -27.79
CA LEU A 22 4.52 0.77 -26.84
C LEU A 22 5.64 0.44 -25.85
N VAL A 23 5.66 -0.79 -25.33
CA VAL A 23 6.71 -1.25 -24.40
C VAL A 23 8.05 -1.38 -25.11
N ALA A 24 8.07 -1.78 -26.39
CA ALA A 24 9.28 -1.83 -27.21
C ALA A 24 9.85 -0.42 -27.43
N GLU A 25 9.01 0.56 -27.73
CA GLU A 25 9.42 1.98 -27.83
C GLU A 25 9.99 2.50 -26.51
N PHE A 26 9.28 2.27 -25.41
CA PHE A 26 9.66 2.75 -24.08
C PHE A 26 11.04 2.24 -23.65
N ARG A 27 11.40 1.01 -24.02
CA ARG A 27 12.66 0.34 -23.64
C ARG A 27 13.81 0.52 -24.65
N LYS A 28 13.62 1.27 -25.73
CA LYS A 28 14.69 1.48 -26.72
C LYS A 28 15.96 1.99 -26.03
N PRO A 29 17.16 1.58 -26.48
CA PRO A 29 18.41 2.14 -25.99
C PRO A 29 18.41 3.68 -26.13
N GLY A 30 18.77 4.39 -25.06
CA GLY A 30 18.69 5.85 -25.01
C GLY A 30 17.26 6.42 -24.91
N GLY A 31 16.24 5.57 -24.81
CA GLY A 31 14.83 5.93 -24.72
C GLY A 31 14.40 6.41 -23.33
N VAL A 32 13.09 6.68 -23.20
CA VAL A 32 12.50 7.23 -21.97
C VAL A 32 12.65 6.27 -20.79
N GLY A 33 12.49 4.96 -20.99
CA GLY A 33 12.60 3.96 -19.94
C GLY A 33 13.98 3.94 -19.27
N GLU A 34 15.07 3.97 -20.04
CA GLU A 34 16.43 4.04 -19.49
C GLU A 34 16.66 5.34 -18.71
N ARG A 35 16.14 6.47 -19.21
CA ARG A 35 16.25 7.77 -18.53
C ARG A 35 15.54 7.75 -17.17
N LEU A 36 14.31 7.21 -17.12
CA LEU A 36 13.55 7.09 -15.88
C LEU A 36 14.22 6.12 -14.90
N GLN A 37 14.71 4.97 -15.40
CA GLN A 37 15.43 3.98 -14.59
C GLN A 37 16.67 4.59 -13.91
N LYS A 38 17.51 5.33 -14.66
CA LYS A 38 18.65 6.07 -14.08
C LYS A 38 18.22 7.10 -13.02
N GLY A 39 17.04 7.69 -13.21
CA GLY A 39 16.42 8.59 -12.23
C GLY A 39 16.03 7.87 -10.92
N LEU A 40 15.40 6.70 -11.02
CA LEU A 40 15.04 5.86 -9.87
C LEU A 40 16.28 5.41 -9.10
N GLU A 41 17.32 4.95 -9.80
CA GLU A 41 18.60 4.55 -9.19
C GLU A 41 19.27 5.73 -8.47
N ARG A 42 19.24 6.93 -9.08
CA ARG A 42 19.75 8.15 -8.44
C ARG A 42 18.94 8.53 -7.20
N ARG A 43 17.62 8.39 -7.24
CA ARG A 43 16.75 8.64 -6.08
C ARG A 43 17.05 7.66 -4.96
N ALA A 44 17.21 6.37 -5.27
CA ALA A 44 17.57 5.33 -4.30
C ALA A 44 18.90 5.60 -3.60
N LYS A 45 19.87 6.24 -4.26
CA LYS A 45 21.14 6.66 -3.63
C LYS A 45 21.01 7.86 -2.69
N LYS A 46 19.90 8.60 -2.76
CA LYS A 46 19.68 9.88 -2.06
C LYS A 46 18.56 9.83 -1.02
N THR A 47 17.91 8.68 -0.87
CA THR A 47 16.76 8.48 0.01
C THR A 47 16.93 7.15 0.73
N GLU A 48 16.46 7.06 1.97
CA GLU A 48 16.48 5.79 2.72
C GLU A 48 15.64 4.72 2.03
N ASN A 49 14.50 5.13 1.45
CA ASN A 49 13.65 4.30 0.62
C ASN A 49 13.11 5.13 -0.54
N TRP A 50 13.49 4.76 -1.77
CA TRP A 50 13.15 5.50 -2.98
C TRP A 50 11.65 5.59 -3.26
N LEU A 51 10.86 4.65 -2.74
CA LEU A 51 9.44 4.51 -3.02
C LEU A 51 8.55 5.04 -1.88
N SER A 52 9.04 5.05 -0.64
CA SER A 52 8.24 5.33 0.57
C SER A 52 7.32 6.56 0.47
N ASP A 53 7.86 7.74 0.15
CA ASP A 53 7.07 8.97 0.00
C ASP A 53 6.00 8.85 -1.09
N TRP A 54 6.36 8.26 -2.23
CA TRP A 54 5.45 8.12 -3.35
C TRP A 54 4.33 7.13 -3.01
N TRP A 55 4.67 6.00 -2.40
CA TRP A 55 3.69 4.99 -1.99
C TRP A 55 2.71 5.55 -0.96
N LEU A 56 3.20 6.19 0.10
CA LEU A 56 2.34 6.77 1.12
C LEU A 56 1.39 7.81 0.51
N LYS A 57 1.94 8.67 -0.36
CA LYS A 57 1.18 9.73 -1.01
C LYS A 57 0.10 9.17 -1.94
N THR A 58 0.46 8.27 -2.87
CA THR A 58 -0.47 7.82 -3.91
C THR A 58 -1.46 6.77 -3.41
N ALA A 59 -1.03 5.86 -2.53
CA ALA A 59 -1.88 4.79 -2.03
C ALA A 59 -2.87 5.26 -0.96
N TYR A 60 -2.54 6.31 -0.19
CA TYR A 60 -3.35 6.76 0.94
C TYR A 60 -3.69 8.24 0.89
N LEU A 61 -2.70 9.14 0.86
CA LEU A 61 -2.95 10.57 1.10
C LEU A 61 -3.70 11.27 -0.03
N GLU A 62 -3.54 10.81 -1.27
CA GLU A 62 -4.26 11.31 -2.45
C GLU A 62 -5.55 10.54 -2.73
N TYR A 63 -5.78 9.41 -2.06
CA TYR A 63 -6.96 8.58 -2.27
C TYR A 63 -8.22 9.31 -1.80
N ARG A 64 -9.22 9.46 -2.69
CA ARG A 64 -10.39 10.34 -2.47
C ARG A 64 -11.65 9.63 -2.02
N LEU A 65 -11.68 8.29 -2.00
CA LEU A 65 -12.82 7.58 -1.42
C LEU A 65 -12.80 7.71 0.11
N PRO A 66 -13.97 7.62 0.77
CA PRO A 66 -14.03 7.64 2.23
C PRO A 66 -13.13 6.59 2.84
N VAL A 67 -12.45 6.91 3.94
CA VAL A 67 -11.62 5.92 4.64
C VAL A 67 -12.45 4.77 5.21
N VAL A 68 -13.71 5.04 5.56
CA VAL A 68 -14.69 4.05 5.99
C VAL A 68 -14.94 3.06 4.84
N VAL A 69 -14.82 1.75 5.12
CA VAL A 69 -14.96 0.64 4.16
C VAL A 69 -13.87 0.57 3.09
N HIS A 70 -13.41 1.68 2.50
CA HIS A 70 -12.49 1.65 1.36
C HIS A 70 -11.00 1.64 1.73
N SER A 71 -10.63 2.06 2.95
CA SER A 71 -9.22 2.18 3.33
C SER A 71 -8.91 1.63 4.72
N SER A 72 -9.70 1.99 5.73
CA SER A 72 -9.48 1.57 7.11
C SER A 72 -9.97 0.14 7.34
N PRO A 73 -9.08 -0.84 7.58
CA PRO A 73 -9.48 -2.20 7.91
C PRO A 73 -10.08 -2.28 9.32
N GLY A 74 -11.04 -3.19 9.50
CA GLY A 74 -11.62 -3.48 10.81
C GLY A 74 -11.05 -4.78 11.41
N VAL A 75 -10.83 -4.79 12.72
CA VAL A 75 -10.52 -6.01 13.50
C VAL A 75 -11.65 -6.23 14.49
N VAL A 76 -12.25 -7.42 14.45
CA VAL A 76 -13.34 -7.81 15.35
C VAL A 76 -12.82 -8.87 16.33
N LEU A 77 -12.86 -8.56 17.62
CA LEU A 77 -12.51 -9.49 18.68
C LEU A 77 -13.70 -10.39 19.05
N PRO A 78 -13.47 -11.53 19.73
CA PRO A 78 -14.54 -12.37 20.25
C PRO A 78 -15.56 -11.57 21.07
N LYS A 79 -16.82 -12.04 21.06
CA LYS A 79 -17.88 -11.46 21.87
C LYS A 79 -17.50 -11.56 23.35
N GLN A 80 -17.58 -10.43 24.05
CA GLN A 80 -17.38 -10.35 25.50
C GLN A 80 -18.69 -10.65 26.24
N ASP A 81 -18.60 -11.11 27.48
CA ASP A 81 -19.69 -11.62 28.31
C ASP A 81 -20.15 -10.64 29.42
N PHE A 82 -19.91 -9.34 29.25
CA PHE A 82 -20.37 -8.34 30.22
C PHE A 82 -21.90 -8.31 30.31
N LEU A 83 -22.42 -8.25 31.55
CA LEU A 83 -23.86 -8.25 31.85
C LEU A 83 -24.40 -6.85 32.12
N ASP A 84 -23.50 -5.90 32.41
CA ASP A 84 -23.84 -4.53 32.78
C ASP A 84 -22.78 -3.52 32.30
N ARG A 85 -23.09 -2.24 32.50
CA ARG A 85 -22.18 -1.13 32.16
C ARG A 85 -20.86 -1.20 32.92
N GLN A 86 -20.86 -1.67 34.17
CA GLN A 86 -19.64 -1.78 34.97
C GLN A 86 -18.68 -2.82 34.40
N GLY A 87 -19.18 -3.96 33.90
CA GLY A 87 -18.40 -4.97 33.20
C GLY A 87 -17.78 -4.43 31.91
N GLN A 88 -18.56 -3.70 31.11
CA GLN A 88 -18.05 -3.04 29.91
C GLN A 88 -16.93 -2.04 30.23
N LEU A 89 -17.11 -1.21 31.27
CA LEU A 89 -16.11 -0.23 31.70
C LEU A 89 -14.83 -0.89 32.24
N ARG A 90 -14.95 -1.98 32.99
CA ARG A 90 -13.78 -2.76 33.46
C ARG A 90 -12.99 -3.36 32.29
N PHE A 91 -13.68 -3.87 31.27
CA PHE A 91 -13.01 -4.38 30.06
C PHE A 91 -12.25 -3.26 29.33
N ALA A 92 -12.90 -2.11 29.12
CA ALA A 92 -12.26 -0.96 28.49
C ALA A 92 -11.05 -0.44 29.27
N ALA A 93 -11.13 -0.40 30.61
CA ALA A 93 -10.01 0.01 31.45
C ALA A 93 -8.80 -0.92 31.30
N LYS A 94 -9.01 -2.24 31.31
CA LYS A 94 -7.94 -3.23 31.09
C LYS A 94 -7.34 -3.15 29.69
N LEU A 95 -8.16 -2.86 28.67
CA LEU A 95 -7.67 -2.63 27.31
C LEU A 95 -6.73 -1.42 27.26
N ILE A 96 -7.12 -0.31 27.88
CA ILE A 96 -6.30 0.91 27.93
C ILE A 96 -5.01 0.64 28.70
N GLU A 97 -5.08 -0.04 29.84
CA GLU A 97 -3.90 -0.44 30.63
C GLU A 97 -2.92 -1.27 29.79
N GLY A 98 -3.39 -2.31 29.09
CA GLY A 98 -2.53 -3.10 28.20
C GLY A 98 -1.95 -2.31 27.02
N ILE A 99 -2.67 -1.30 26.51
CA ILE A 99 -2.13 -0.39 25.48
C ILE A 99 -1.01 0.50 26.06
N LEU A 100 -1.15 0.95 27.31
CA LEU A 100 -0.11 1.74 27.98
C LEU A 100 1.13 0.88 28.25
N ASP A 101 0.95 -0.36 28.72
CA ASP A 101 2.06 -1.31 28.86
C ASP A 101 2.77 -1.53 27.52
N PHE A 102 2.02 -1.70 26.43
CA PHE A 102 2.61 -1.80 25.10
C PHE A 102 3.38 -0.54 24.70
N LYS A 103 2.83 0.64 25.00
CA LYS A 103 3.48 1.92 24.72
C LYS A 103 4.85 2.03 25.42
N THR A 104 4.98 1.53 26.66
CA THR A 104 6.27 1.55 27.37
C THR A 104 7.37 0.73 26.70
N MET A 105 7.03 -0.21 25.81
CA MET A 105 8.00 -0.97 25.02
C MET A 105 8.42 -0.24 23.73
N ILE A 106 7.66 0.76 23.30
CA ILE A 106 7.93 1.56 22.10
C ILE A 106 8.72 2.83 22.44
N ASP A 107 8.48 3.39 23.63
CA ASP A 107 9.23 4.53 24.19
C ASP A 107 10.69 4.17 24.50
#